data_AF-A3LWV4-F1
#
_entry.id   AF-A3LWV4-F1
#
_cell.length_a   1.000
_cell.length_b   1.000
_cell.length_c   1.000
_cell.angle_alpha   90.00
_cell.angle_beta   90.00
_cell.angle_gamma   90.00
#
_symmetry.space_group_name_H-M   'P 1'
#
loop_
_entity.id
_entity.type
_entity.pdbx_description
1 polymer ?
#
loop_
_entity_poly.entity_id
_entity_poly.type
_entity_poly.pdbx_seq_one_letter_code
_entity_poly.pdbx_strand_id
1 'polypeptide(L)'
;MDQNQKKSDEILFDDLVPLPFRILFLVQLGVFFWYYLVYSCYNLRKLNILHLIKLSYSAHDYSQLDDHYIPNGEFATTLVPDFNSNLILANGIWANLRPVTIVNVIGWAVFKIIQRKVSSNDDVSPAIFIPLSYVIPLALFFHLFYRLFYKSKVQNSMGQYRAFTTMKRILLGKINSSTMRTNDILISDSLVSYSKVLNDFGLYLWNYYYARDIPYSVELEFILLCIPTFIRMKQCYSEYRSTANRQHLFNFIKYSTTLGPLFVNSLIKSIITSPGKDLNEPAFLDKLQSLNRWWYLLSFVNSTYSFIWDVKMDWGLKMFDFLFESKTYYFKMVLLRPKLAFEPVVYFAVILFDFIVRFVWILKVFIVKEGQDQVKWTTLHMLSTFLFGYDAFSFGYTVIEFLEILRRWAWCFIKLDSDWATLEQATGNDIELVNTSKLG
;
A
#
# COMPACT_ATOMS: atom_id res chain seq x y z
N MET A 1 54.14 18.93 0.33
CA MET A 1 53.60 17.76 1.04
C MET A 1 52.11 17.74 0.78
N ASP A 2 51.77 17.18 -0.38
CA ASP A 2 50.39 16.89 -0.76
C ASP A 2 49.87 15.73 0.06
N GLN A 3 48.77 15.94 0.78
CA GLN A 3 47.84 14.88 1.11
C GLN A 3 46.53 15.20 0.41
N ASN A 4 46.47 14.86 -0.88
CA ASN A 4 45.23 14.59 -1.58
C ASN A 4 44.54 13.43 -0.86
N GLN A 5 43.68 13.78 0.10
CA GLN A 5 42.75 12.85 0.72
C GLN A 5 41.75 12.46 -0.36
N LYS A 6 42.02 11.34 -1.02
CA LYS A 6 41.13 10.66 -1.94
C LYS A 6 39.91 10.21 -1.12
N LYS A 7 38.94 11.10 -0.95
CA LYS A 7 37.63 10.79 -0.41
C LYS A 7 37.05 9.76 -1.37
N SER A 8 37.02 8.49 -0.96
CA SER A 8 36.24 7.50 -1.69
C SER A 8 34.80 7.98 -1.62
N ASP A 9 34.26 8.47 -2.73
CA ASP A 9 32.82 8.76 -2.82
C ASP A 9 32.10 7.44 -2.54
N GLU A 10 31.52 7.32 -1.35
CA GLU A 10 30.70 6.17 -0.99
C GLU A 10 29.53 6.13 -1.97
N ILE A 11 29.42 5.05 -2.75
CA ILE A 11 28.30 4.86 -3.67
C ILE A 11 27.04 4.72 -2.83
N LEU A 12 26.14 5.71 -2.90
CA LEU A 12 24.86 5.69 -2.23
C LEU A 12 23.86 4.83 -3.02
N PHE A 13 22.81 4.35 -2.35
CA PHE A 13 21.78 3.56 -3.02
C PHE A 13 21.09 4.33 -4.14
N ASP A 14 20.85 5.63 -3.94
CA ASP A 14 20.27 6.51 -4.96
C ASP A 14 21.19 6.70 -6.17
N ASP A 15 22.51 6.54 -6.00
CA ASP A 15 23.44 6.51 -7.13
C ASP A 15 23.22 5.27 -8.00
N LEU A 16 22.74 4.15 -7.44
CA LEU A 16 22.44 2.93 -8.18
C LEU A 16 21.02 2.96 -8.77
N VAL A 17 20.04 3.30 -7.93
CA VAL A 17 18.62 3.34 -8.27
C VAL A 17 18.06 4.71 -7.86
N PRO A 18 18.09 5.69 -8.78
CA PRO A 18 17.60 7.03 -8.48
C PRO A 18 16.13 7.01 -8.08
N LEU A 19 15.74 7.91 -7.18
CA LEU A 19 14.39 8.10 -6.66
C LEU A 19 13.25 7.87 -7.67
N PRO A 20 13.22 8.49 -8.88
CA PRO A 20 12.15 8.23 -9.84
C PRO A 20 12.02 6.76 -10.26
N PHE A 21 13.13 6.05 -10.42
CA PHE A 21 13.12 4.64 -10.81
C PHE A 21 12.76 3.72 -9.66
N ARG A 22 13.08 4.10 -8.40
CA ARG A 22 12.55 3.44 -7.22
C ARG A 22 11.03 3.50 -7.19
N ILE A 23 10.44 4.69 -7.38
CA ILE A 23 8.98 4.87 -7.38
C ILE A 23 8.34 4.05 -8.50
N LEU A 24 8.86 4.14 -9.73
CA LEU A 24 8.38 3.35 -10.87
C LEU A 24 8.42 1.85 -10.57
N PHE A 25 9.52 1.37 -9.98
CA PHE A 25 9.69 -0.03 -9.58
C PHE A 25 8.65 -0.45 -8.53
N LEU A 26 8.46 0.33 -7.46
CA LEU A 26 7.51 -0.02 -6.39
C LEU A 26 6.06 -0.06 -6.89
N VAL A 27 5.65 0.88 -7.75
CA VAL A 27 4.31 0.86 -8.36
C VAL A 27 4.15 -0.36 -9.28
N GLN A 28 5.15 -0.65 -10.10
CA GLN A 28 5.15 -1.82 -10.99
C GLN A 28 5.11 -3.14 -10.19
N LEU A 29 5.81 -3.19 -9.06
CA LEU A 29 5.81 -4.34 -8.15
C LEU A 29 4.42 -4.60 -7.58
N GLY A 30 3.66 -3.57 -7.20
CA GLY A 30 2.27 -3.73 -6.78
C GLY A 30 1.37 -4.37 -7.85
N VAL A 31 1.55 -3.96 -9.10
CA VAL A 31 0.81 -4.52 -10.24
C VAL A 31 1.22 -5.98 -10.49
N PHE A 32 2.50 -6.29 -10.37
CA PHE A 32 3.00 -7.66 -10.40
C PHE A 32 2.42 -8.52 -9.27
N PHE A 33 2.36 -8.00 -8.05
CA PHE A 33 1.74 -8.66 -6.90
C PHE A 33 0.26 -8.92 -7.13
N TRP A 34 -0.46 -8.00 -7.76
CA TRP A 34 -1.85 -8.24 -8.16
C TRP A 34 -1.97 -9.35 -9.22
N TYR A 35 -1.12 -9.35 -10.25
CA TYR A 35 -1.04 -10.43 -11.23
C TYR A 35 -0.80 -11.78 -10.56
N TYR A 36 0.21 -11.86 -9.70
CA TYR A 36 0.58 -13.09 -9.00
C TYR A 36 -0.53 -13.57 -8.07
N LEU A 37 -1.25 -12.65 -7.41
CA LEU A 37 -2.40 -12.97 -6.59
C LEU A 37 -3.52 -13.61 -7.41
N VAL A 38 -3.91 -13.00 -8.55
CA VAL A 38 -4.93 -13.56 -9.44
C VAL A 38 -4.49 -14.93 -9.97
N TYR A 39 -3.25 -15.03 -10.45
CA TYR A 39 -2.68 -16.26 -10.98
C TYR A 39 -2.65 -17.39 -9.94
N SER A 40 -2.20 -17.10 -8.71
CA SER A 40 -2.09 -18.08 -7.63
C SER A 40 -3.46 -18.55 -7.14
N CYS A 41 -4.39 -17.61 -6.94
CA CYS A 41 -5.76 -17.93 -6.53
C CYS A 41 -6.47 -18.82 -7.57
N TYR A 42 -6.32 -18.51 -8.86
CA TYR A 42 -6.90 -19.30 -9.94
C TYR A 42 -6.26 -20.68 -10.08
N ASN A 43 -4.93 -20.77 -10.16
CA ASN A 43 -4.24 -22.02 -10.46
C ASN A 43 -4.11 -22.95 -9.25
N LEU A 44 -3.75 -22.40 -8.08
CA LEU A 44 -3.38 -23.21 -6.91
C LEU A 44 -4.56 -23.51 -5.99
N ARG A 45 -5.56 -22.62 -5.91
CA ARG A 45 -6.68 -22.72 -4.96
C ARG A 45 -8.07 -22.76 -5.61
N LYS A 46 -8.13 -22.66 -6.93
CA LYS A 46 -9.38 -22.67 -7.70
C LYS A 46 -10.41 -21.64 -7.22
N LEU A 47 -9.93 -20.48 -6.74
CA LEU A 47 -10.79 -19.36 -6.35
C LEU A 47 -11.19 -18.55 -7.59
N ASN A 48 -12.48 -18.29 -7.73
CA ASN A 48 -13.01 -17.44 -8.80
C ASN A 48 -12.89 -15.96 -8.40
N ILE A 49 -11.76 -15.32 -8.70
CA ILE A 49 -11.51 -13.91 -8.34
C ILE A 49 -12.53 -12.98 -8.99
N LEU A 50 -12.92 -13.23 -10.24
CA LEU A 50 -13.95 -12.48 -10.94
C LEU A 50 -15.29 -12.46 -10.17
N HIS A 51 -15.68 -13.59 -9.57
CA HIS A 51 -16.86 -13.65 -8.72
C HIS A 51 -16.69 -12.80 -7.45
N LEU A 52 -15.51 -12.83 -6.82
CA LEU A 52 -15.22 -12.06 -5.60
C LEU A 52 -15.21 -10.55 -5.84
N ILE A 53 -14.74 -10.11 -7.00
CA ILE A 53 -14.70 -8.68 -7.36
C ILE A 53 -15.93 -8.23 -8.19
N LYS A 54 -16.90 -9.12 -8.40
CA LYS A 54 -18.15 -8.87 -9.16
C LYS A 54 -17.89 -8.28 -10.55
N LEU A 55 -16.99 -8.90 -11.31
CA LEU A 55 -16.61 -8.52 -12.67
C LEU A 55 -16.83 -9.71 -13.61
N SER A 56 -17.47 -9.49 -14.75
CA SER A 56 -17.57 -10.46 -15.85
C SER A 56 -17.15 -9.82 -17.15
N TYR A 57 -16.63 -10.64 -18.05
CA TYR A 57 -16.37 -10.27 -19.45
C TYR A 57 -17.55 -10.58 -20.37
N SER A 58 -18.59 -11.25 -19.86
CA SER A 58 -19.86 -11.45 -20.55
C SER A 58 -20.83 -10.32 -20.20
N ALA A 59 -21.39 -9.66 -21.23
CA ALA A 59 -22.38 -8.60 -21.04
C ALA A 59 -23.69 -9.14 -20.43
N HIS A 60 -24.04 -10.40 -20.70
CA HIS A 60 -25.26 -11.03 -20.19
C HIS A 60 -25.27 -11.24 -18.66
N ASP A 61 -24.10 -11.16 -18.02
CA ASP A 61 -23.98 -11.33 -16.56
C ASP A 61 -24.32 -10.06 -15.77
N TYR A 62 -24.75 -9.00 -16.45
CA TYR A 62 -25.16 -7.73 -15.87
C TYR A 62 -26.65 -7.50 -16.09
N SER A 63 -27.38 -7.14 -15.03
CA SER A 63 -28.79 -6.76 -15.15
C SER A 63 -28.93 -5.30 -15.60
N GLN A 64 -29.09 -5.06 -16.90
CA GLN A 64 -29.77 -3.87 -17.42
C GLN A 64 -30.67 -4.23 -18.61
N LEU A 65 -31.89 -3.68 -18.57
CA LEU A 65 -33.01 -3.87 -19.49
C LEU A 65 -32.96 -2.94 -20.73
N ASP A 66 -31.88 -2.18 -20.91
CA ASP A 66 -31.74 -1.23 -22.03
C ASP A 66 -30.46 -1.49 -22.83
N ASP A 67 -30.64 -1.94 -24.08
CA ASP A 67 -29.59 -2.28 -25.06
C ASP A 67 -28.67 -1.11 -25.47
N HIS A 68 -28.91 0.11 -24.98
CA HIS A 68 -28.35 1.34 -25.56
C HIS A 68 -27.15 1.95 -24.81
N TYR A 69 -26.77 1.43 -23.65
CA TYR A 69 -25.54 1.85 -22.96
C TYR A 69 -24.83 0.63 -22.40
N ILE A 70 -23.54 0.48 -22.74
CA ILE A 70 -22.69 -0.59 -22.21
C ILE A 70 -21.74 0.01 -21.15
N PRO A 71 -22.15 0.15 -19.88
CA PRO A 71 -21.26 0.57 -18.81
C PRO A 71 -20.60 -0.65 -18.16
N ASN A 72 -20.15 -1.60 -18.98
CA ASN A 72 -19.52 -2.82 -18.51
C ASN A 72 -18.26 -2.42 -17.72
N GLY A 73 -18.26 -2.64 -16.40
CA GLY A 73 -17.17 -2.26 -15.49
C GLY A 73 -17.47 -1.11 -14.51
N GLU A 74 -18.69 -0.55 -14.50
CA GLU A 74 -19.19 0.29 -13.38
C GLU A 74 -20.15 -0.45 -12.45
N PHE A 75 -20.82 -1.48 -12.97
CA PHE A 75 -21.85 -2.24 -12.26
C PHE A 75 -21.32 -3.56 -11.71
N ALA A 76 -21.97 -4.14 -10.70
CA ALA A 76 -21.67 -5.49 -10.24
C ALA A 76 -22.34 -6.53 -11.15
N THR A 77 -21.73 -7.70 -11.29
CA THR A 77 -22.36 -8.84 -11.97
C THR A 77 -23.49 -9.42 -11.13
N THR A 78 -24.56 -9.85 -11.77
CA THR A 78 -25.68 -10.57 -11.15
C THR A 78 -25.48 -12.08 -11.22
N LEU A 79 -24.83 -12.57 -12.28
CA LEU A 79 -24.49 -13.98 -12.43
C LEU A 79 -23.06 -14.27 -11.99
N VAL A 80 -22.80 -15.55 -11.69
CA VAL A 80 -21.46 -16.05 -11.38
C VAL A 80 -20.64 -16.07 -12.67
N PRO A 81 -19.54 -15.31 -12.77
CA PRO A 81 -18.71 -15.31 -13.98
C PRO A 81 -18.07 -16.67 -14.21
N ASP A 82 -17.87 -17.02 -15.48
CA ASP A 82 -17.17 -18.25 -15.86
C ASP A 82 -15.77 -18.34 -15.19
N PHE A 83 -15.44 -19.52 -14.68
CA PHE A 83 -14.22 -19.74 -13.93
C PHE A 83 -12.96 -19.49 -14.78
N ASN A 84 -12.96 -19.90 -16.05
CA ASN A 84 -11.80 -19.74 -16.94
C ASN A 84 -11.58 -18.29 -17.36
N SER A 85 -12.60 -17.43 -17.25
CA SER A 85 -12.46 -15.99 -17.50
C SER A 85 -11.46 -15.29 -16.56
N ASN A 86 -11.07 -15.91 -15.44
CA ASN A 86 -9.95 -15.41 -14.61
C ASN A 86 -8.62 -15.35 -15.39
N LEU A 87 -8.40 -16.22 -16.38
CA LEU A 87 -7.24 -16.16 -17.26
C LEU A 87 -7.25 -14.91 -18.14
N ILE A 88 -8.44 -14.44 -18.57
CA ILE A 88 -8.57 -13.19 -19.34
C ILE A 88 -8.10 -12.01 -18.47
N LEU A 89 -8.50 -11.97 -17.20
CA LEU A 89 -8.02 -10.96 -16.25
C LEU A 89 -6.50 -11.03 -16.06
N ALA A 90 -5.95 -12.22 -15.78
CA ALA A 90 -4.52 -12.40 -15.58
C ALA A 90 -3.71 -11.98 -16.82
N ASN A 91 -4.15 -12.40 -18.01
CA ASN A 91 -3.52 -12.04 -19.28
C ASN A 91 -3.62 -10.54 -19.56
N GLY A 92 -4.73 -9.89 -19.22
CA GLY A 92 -4.89 -8.44 -19.33
C GLY A 92 -3.94 -7.67 -18.40
N ILE A 93 -3.73 -8.14 -17.17
CA ILE A 93 -2.75 -7.54 -16.25
C ILE A 93 -1.34 -7.73 -16.81
N TRP A 94 -0.99 -8.94 -17.26
CA TRP A 94 0.33 -9.23 -17.83
C TRP A 94 0.62 -8.42 -19.10
N ALA A 95 -0.37 -8.27 -19.99
CA ALA A 95 -0.27 -7.46 -21.20
C ALA A 95 -0.02 -5.97 -20.91
N ASN A 96 -0.39 -5.48 -19.72
CA ASN A 96 -0.04 -4.14 -19.26
C ASN A 96 1.32 -4.10 -18.58
N LEU A 97 1.59 -5.06 -17.70
CA LEU A 97 2.82 -5.12 -16.92
C LEU A 97 4.07 -5.29 -17.79
N ARG A 98 4.03 -6.17 -18.80
CA ARG A 98 5.20 -6.50 -19.63
C ARG A 98 5.75 -5.28 -20.39
N PRO A 99 4.95 -4.50 -21.16
CA PRO A 99 5.46 -3.32 -21.83
C PRO A 99 5.97 -2.24 -20.87
N VAL A 100 5.26 -2.00 -19.76
CA VAL A 100 5.70 -1.05 -18.72
C VAL A 100 7.06 -1.45 -18.15
N THR A 101 7.24 -2.74 -17.86
CA THR A 101 8.52 -3.28 -17.38
C THR A 101 9.65 -3.03 -18.37
N ILE A 102 9.43 -3.36 -19.65
CA ILE A 102 10.44 -3.19 -20.70
C ILE A 102 10.82 -1.71 -20.85
N VAL A 103 9.82 -0.83 -20.94
CA VAL A 103 10.02 0.61 -21.10
C VAL A 103 10.73 1.22 -19.89
N ASN A 104 10.39 0.82 -18.67
CA ASN A 104 11.05 1.28 -17.45
C ASN A 104 12.51 0.81 -17.37
N VAL A 105 12.80 -0.45 -17.70
CA VAL A 105 14.18 -0.99 -17.68
C VAL A 105 15.04 -0.32 -18.74
N ILE A 106 14.53 -0.16 -19.97
CA ILE A 106 15.24 0.56 -21.04
C ILE A 106 15.45 2.02 -20.63
N GLY A 107 14.42 2.69 -20.11
CA GLY A 107 14.49 4.07 -19.65
C GLY A 107 15.53 4.27 -18.54
N TRP A 108 15.60 3.34 -17.58
CA TRP A 108 16.62 3.33 -16.54
C TRP A 108 18.02 3.14 -17.13
N ALA A 109 18.21 2.16 -18.04
CA ALA A 109 19.49 1.93 -18.67
C ALA A 109 19.99 3.16 -19.45
N VAL A 110 19.11 3.79 -20.23
CA VAL A 110 19.39 5.04 -20.96
C VAL A 110 19.76 6.16 -19.99
N PHE A 111 18.98 6.34 -18.92
CA PHE A 111 19.26 7.33 -17.88
C PHE A 111 20.63 7.12 -17.24
N LYS A 112 21.00 5.87 -16.88
CA LYS A 112 22.30 5.55 -16.29
C LYS A 112 23.46 5.75 -17.27
N ILE A 113 23.29 5.44 -18.56
CA ILE A 113 24.30 5.72 -19.59
C ILE A 113 24.53 7.23 -19.71
N ILE A 114 23.45 8.01 -19.74
CA ILE A 114 23.50 9.48 -19.74
C ILE A 114 24.25 9.98 -18.50
N GLN A 115 23.85 9.56 -17.30
CA GLN A 115 24.46 10.00 -16.05
C GLN A 115 25.96 9.67 -16.00
N ARG A 116 26.37 8.48 -16.44
CA ARG A 116 27.80 8.10 -16.51
C ARG A 116 28.59 8.98 -17.47
N LYS A 117 28.05 9.28 -18.65
CA LYS A 117 28.72 10.14 -19.65
C LYS A 117 28.89 11.57 -19.17
N VAL A 118 27.92 12.10 -18.42
CA VAL A 118 28.02 13.43 -17.78
C VAL A 118 29.11 13.43 -16.71
N SER A 119 29.20 12.35 -15.93
CA SER A 119 30.19 12.26 -14.86
C SER A 119 31.62 12.00 -15.34
N SER A 120 31.82 11.48 -16.57
CA SER A 120 33.14 11.07 -17.06
C SER A 120 33.85 12.08 -17.97
N ASN A 121 33.13 13.03 -18.56
CA ASN A 121 33.68 14.00 -19.52
C ASN A 121 33.35 15.43 -19.10
N ASP A 122 34.37 16.22 -18.76
CA ASP A 122 34.25 17.66 -18.52
C ASP A 122 33.80 18.47 -19.76
N ASP A 123 33.94 17.89 -20.97
CA ASP A 123 33.59 18.53 -22.25
C ASP A 123 32.12 18.40 -22.67
N VAL A 124 31.31 17.65 -21.91
CA VAL A 124 29.90 17.42 -22.26
C VAL A 124 29.02 18.49 -21.64
N SER A 125 28.42 19.35 -22.47
CA SER A 125 27.69 20.53 -22.01
C SER A 125 26.52 20.15 -21.08
N PRO A 126 26.49 20.63 -19.82
CA PRO A 126 25.43 20.36 -18.84
C PRO A 126 24.03 20.72 -19.36
N ALA A 127 23.96 21.64 -20.33
CA ALA A 127 22.75 22.15 -20.95
C ALA A 127 21.86 21.09 -21.62
N ILE A 128 22.41 19.99 -22.16
CA ILE A 128 21.61 18.95 -22.84
C ILE A 128 21.18 17.85 -21.87
N PHE A 129 22.06 17.50 -20.93
CA PHE A 129 21.89 16.31 -20.09
C PHE A 129 21.03 16.57 -18.85
N ILE A 130 21.09 17.77 -18.30
CA ILE A 130 20.23 18.17 -17.19
C ILE A 130 18.75 18.07 -17.60
N PRO A 131 18.29 18.65 -18.74
CA PRO A 131 16.92 18.46 -19.23
C PRO A 131 16.53 16.99 -19.45
N LEU A 132 17.41 16.17 -20.03
CA LEU A 132 17.11 14.75 -20.25
C LEU A 132 16.90 13.98 -18.95
N SER A 133 17.63 14.32 -17.90
CA SER A 133 17.45 13.73 -16.57
C SER A 133 16.08 14.04 -15.94
N TYR A 134 15.43 15.12 -16.38
CA TYR A 134 14.06 15.49 -16.01
C TYR A 134 13.01 14.80 -16.90
N VAL A 135 13.22 14.83 -18.21
CA VAL A 135 12.21 14.40 -19.18
C VAL A 135 12.02 12.89 -19.18
N ILE A 136 13.11 12.11 -19.04
CA ILE A 136 13.03 10.65 -19.09
C ILE A 136 12.13 10.09 -17.96
N PRO A 137 12.41 10.36 -16.66
CA PRO A 137 11.53 9.92 -15.58
C PRO A 137 10.07 10.35 -15.75
N LEU A 138 9.84 11.60 -16.15
CA LEU A 138 8.48 12.14 -16.34
C LEU A 138 7.72 11.39 -17.44
N ALA A 139 8.38 11.11 -18.57
CA ALA A 139 7.79 10.34 -19.67
C ALA A 139 7.47 8.90 -19.23
N LEU A 140 8.33 8.29 -18.42
CA LEU A 140 8.10 6.94 -17.87
C LEU A 140 6.92 6.92 -16.89
N PHE A 141 6.80 7.92 -16.00
CA PHE A 141 5.62 8.06 -15.15
C PHE A 141 4.35 8.21 -15.98
N PHE A 142 4.35 9.08 -16.99
CA PHE A 142 3.20 9.24 -17.88
C PHE A 142 2.83 7.93 -18.57
N HIS A 143 3.82 7.20 -19.11
CA HIS A 143 3.59 5.90 -19.74
C HIS A 143 2.99 4.88 -18.76
N LEU A 144 3.55 4.78 -17.55
CA LEU A 144 3.06 3.87 -16.50
C LEU A 144 1.62 4.20 -16.11
N PHE A 145 1.33 5.45 -15.75
CA PHE A 145 -0.02 5.84 -15.32
C PHE A 145 -1.03 5.74 -16.46
N TYR A 146 -0.63 6.04 -17.70
CA TYR A 146 -1.45 5.81 -18.87
C TYR A 146 -1.80 4.31 -19.01
N ARG A 147 -0.83 3.40 -18.95
CA ARG A 147 -1.12 1.96 -19.10
C ARG A 147 -1.99 1.39 -17.98
N LEU A 148 -1.82 1.89 -16.75
CA LEU A 148 -2.57 1.39 -15.59
C LEU A 148 -4.00 1.96 -15.49
N PHE A 149 -4.19 3.24 -15.82
CA PHE A 149 -5.43 3.95 -15.53
C PHE A 149 -6.10 4.58 -16.77
N TYR A 150 -5.57 4.42 -17.98
CA TYR A 150 -6.22 4.96 -19.16
C TYR A 150 -7.58 4.29 -19.40
N LYS A 151 -8.58 5.13 -19.69
CA LYS A 151 -9.92 4.71 -20.08
C LYS A 151 -9.88 4.17 -21.51
N SER A 152 -9.67 2.87 -21.65
CA SER A 152 -9.84 2.20 -22.93
C SER A 152 -11.33 1.97 -23.22
N LYS A 153 -11.75 2.25 -24.47
CA LYS A 153 -13.13 2.07 -24.96
C LYS A 153 -13.36 0.69 -25.61
N VAL A 154 -12.34 -0.17 -25.62
CA VAL A 154 -12.37 -1.46 -26.32
C VAL A 154 -12.94 -2.55 -25.41
N GLN A 155 -13.80 -3.43 -25.94
CA GLN A 155 -14.43 -4.51 -25.17
C GLN A 155 -13.43 -5.48 -24.50
N ASN A 156 -12.23 -5.64 -25.06
CA ASN A 156 -11.13 -6.42 -24.45
C ASN A 156 -10.39 -5.72 -23.30
N SER A 157 -10.76 -4.49 -22.94
CA SER A 157 -10.12 -3.69 -21.88
C SER A 157 -10.99 -3.48 -20.64
N MET A 158 -12.01 -4.33 -20.48
CA MET A 158 -12.96 -4.33 -19.36
C MET A 158 -12.31 -4.18 -17.97
N GLY A 159 -11.23 -4.92 -17.71
CA GLY A 159 -10.47 -4.80 -16.45
C GLY A 159 -9.84 -3.42 -16.24
N GLN A 160 -9.33 -2.77 -17.30
CA GLN A 160 -8.78 -1.42 -17.21
C GLN A 160 -9.88 -0.39 -16.97
N TYR A 161 -11.02 -0.53 -17.65
CA TYR A 161 -12.16 0.35 -17.41
C TYR A 161 -12.65 0.23 -15.96
N ARG A 162 -12.74 -1.00 -15.42
CA ARG A 162 -13.02 -1.24 -14.01
C ARG A 162 -12.00 -0.57 -13.09
N ALA A 163 -10.71 -0.72 -13.37
CA ALA A 163 -9.65 -0.11 -12.57
C ALA A 163 -9.77 1.43 -12.53
N PHE A 164 -10.00 2.05 -13.69
CA PHE A 164 -10.21 3.50 -13.81
C PHE A 164 -11.42 3.98 -12.99
N THR A 165 -12.59 3.35 -13.16
CA THR A 165 -13.81 3.76 -12.46
C THR A 165 -13.69 3.55 -10.95
N THR A 166 -13.00 2.49 -10.54
CA THR A 166 -12.70 2.21 -9.13
C THR A 166 -11.78 3.25 -8.53
N MET A 167 -10.68 3.59 -9.21
CA MET A 167 -9.78 4.65 -8.75
C MET A 167 -10.51 6.00 -8.63
N LYS A 168 -11.35 6.35 -9.62
CA LYS A 168 -12.18 7.54 -9.58
C LYS A 168 -13.12 7.55 -8.36
N ARG A 169 -13.82 6.44 -8.06
CA ARG A 169 -14.69 6.32 -6.87
C ARG A 169 -13.90 6.47 -5.58
N ILE A 170 -12.72 5.83 -5.49
CA ILE A 170 -11.85 5.87 -4.32
C ILE A 170 -11.41 7.28 -4.02
N LEU A 171 -10.84 7.99 -5.01
CA LEU A 171 -10.33 9.35 -4.85
C LEU A 171 -11.44 10.36 -4.52
N LEU A 172 -12.65 10.17 -5.05
CA LEU A 172 -13.81 11.00 -4.70
C LEU A 172 -14.38 10.67 -3.31
N GLY A 173 -14.01 9.54 -2.71
CA GLY A 173 -14.56 9.03 -1.46
C GLY A 173 -15.96 8.43 -1.60
N LYS A 174 -16.36 8.06 -2.82
CA LYS A 174 -17.69 7.52 -3.16
C LYS A 174 -17.61 6.01 -3.43
N ILE A 175 -17.17 5.24 -2.44
CA ILE A 175 -17.07 3.78 -2.59
C ILE A 175 -18.45 3.14 -2.73
N ASN A 176 -18.55 2.12 -3.57
CA ASN A 176 -19.78 1.37 -3.79
C ASN A 176 -19.93 0.29 -2.72
N SER A 177 -20.50 0.66 -1.58
CA SER A 177 -20.66 -0.19 -0.41
C SER A 177 -21.70 -1.31 -0.58
N SER A 178 -22.66 -1.14 -1.49
CA SER A 178 -23.80 -2.06 -1.65
C SER A 178 -23.47 -3.29 -2.48
N THR A 179 -22.73 -3.12 -3.58
CA THR A 179 -22.58 -4.18 -4.59
C THR A 179 -21.14 -4.53 -4.92
N MET A 180 -20.19 -3.63 -4.65
CA MET A 180 -18.81 -3.72 -5.16
C MET A 180 -17.74 -3.40 -4.12
N ARG A 181 -18.10 -3.53 -2.84
CA ARG A 181 -17.28 -3.06 -1.73
C ARG A 181 -15.87 -3.64 -1.72
N THR A 182 -15.71 -4.95 -1.94
CA THR A 182 -14.42 -5.63 -1.96
C THR A 182 -13.47 -5.03 -3.00
N ASN A 183 -13.96 -4.77 -4.22
CA ASN A 183 -13.18 -4.18 -5.30
C ASN A 183 -12.60 -2.80 -4.90
N ASP A 184 -13.42 -1.96 -4.28
CA ASP A 184 -13.00 -0.62 -3.85
C ASP A 184 -12.05 -0.68 -2.63
N ILE A 185 -12.25 -1.63 -1.72
CA ILE A 185 -11.40 -1.79 -0.52
C ILE A 185 -10.02 -2.32 -0.87
N LEU A 186 -9.90 -3.32 -1.75
CA LEU A 186 -8.60 -3.88 -2.14
C LEU A 186 -7.65 -2.78 -2.65
N ILE A 187 -8.15 -1.85 -3.47
CA ILE A 187 -7.34 -0.74 -4.00
C ILE A 187 -7.16 0.37 -2.97
N SER A 188 -8.22 0.76 -2.24
CA SER A 188 -8.12 1.89 -1.30
C SER A 188 -7.26 1.58 -0.07
N ASP A 189 -7.29 0.36 0.45
CA ASP A 189 -6.38 -0.07 1.51
C ASP A 189 -4.94 -0.25 0.99
N SER A 190 -4.78 -0.65 -0.27
CA SER A 190 -3.48 -0.62 -0.92
C SER A 190 -2.92 0.79 -1.01
N LEU A 191 -3.75 1.79 -1.35
CA LEU A 191 -3.31 3.18 -1.40
C LEU A 191 -2.75 3.69 -0.07
N VAL A 192 -3.26 3.21 1.08
CA VAL A 192 -2.72 3.56 2.41
C VAL A 192 -1.29 3.06 2.58
N SER A 193 -1.02 1.82 2.15
CA SER A 193 0.32 1.22 2.17
C SER A 193 1.30 1.91 1.20
N TYR A 194 0.79 2.65 0.21
CA TYR A 194 1.56 3.45 -0.74
C TYR A 194 1.81 4.91 -0.30
N SER A 195 1.44 5.29 0.94
CA SER A 195 1.63 6.66 1.43
C SER A 195 3.07 7.17 1.34
N LYS A 196 4.07 6.33 1.63
CA LYS A 196 5.49 6.69 1.48
C LYS A 196 5.92 6.84 0.03
N VAL A 197 5.50 5.93 -0.84
CA VAL A 197 5.74 6.02 -2.29
C VAL A 197 5.11 7.27 -2.89
N LEU A 198 3.93 7.68 -2.41
CA LEU A 198 3.30 8.95 -2.78
C LEU A 198 4.10 10.16 -2.31
N ASN A 199 4.62 10.11 -1.08
CA ASN A 199 5.50 11.15 -0.57
C ASN A 199 6.83 11.23 -1.35
N ASP A 200 7.41 10.08 -1.72
CA ASP A 200 8.59 10.01 -2.58
C ASP A 200 8.34 10.64 -3.95
N PHE A 201 7.15 10.44 -4.52
CA PHE A 201 6.74 11.14 -5.73
C PHE A 201 6.67 12.66 -5.52
N GLY A 202 6.20 13.12 -4.36
CA GLY A 202 6.28 14.52 -3.95
C GLY A 202 7.70 15.04 -3.82
N LEU A 203 8.59 14.28 -3.18
CA LEU A 203 10.02 14.59 -3.05
C LEU A 203 10.72 14.65 -4.41
N TYR A 204 10.38 13.73 -5.33
CA TYR A 204 10.83 13.77 -6.72
C TYR A 204 10.40 15.07 -7.39
N LEU A 205 9.11 15.43 -7.34
CA LEU A 205 8.63 16.67 -7.94
C LEU A 205 9.30 17.91 -7.33
N TRP A 206 9.50 17.90 -6.01
CA TRP A 206 10.16 18.99 -5.28
C TRP A 206 11.60 19.20 -5.75
N ASN A 207 12.42 18.16 -5.69
CA ASN A 207 13.84 18.23 -6.02
C ASN A 207 14.07 18.46 -7.51
N TYR A 208 13.19 17.93 -8.37
CA TYR A 208 13.40 17.99 -9.80
C TYR A 208 12.80 19.24 -10.47
N TYR A 209 11.67 19.76 -9.98
CA TYR A 209 10.93 20.83 -10.69
C TYR A 209 10.62 22.07 -9.87
N TYR A 210 10.67 22.00 -8.53
CA TYR A 210 10.30 23.13 -7.69
C TYR A 210 11.53 23.85 -7.14
N ALA A 211 12.29 23.21 -6.25
CA ALA A 211 13.37 23.86 -5.54
C ALA A 211 14.47 22.86 -5.17
N ARG A 212 15.51 22.78 -6.00
CA ARG A 212 16.65 21.88 -5.79
C ARG A 212 17.46 22.22 -4.55
N ASP A 213 17.64 23.52 -4.27
CA ASP A 213 18.50 24.01 -3.19
C ASP A 213 17.72 24.28 -1.90
N ILE A 214 16.42 24.01 -1.87
CA ILE A 214 15.56 24.21 -0.69
C ILE A 214 15.21 22.83 -0.12
N PRO A 215 15.41 22.60 1.20
CA PRO A 215 14.99 21.37 1.84
C PRO A 215 13.52 21.05 1.60
N TYR A 216 13.20 19.76 1.47
CA TYR A 216 11.83 19.30 1.30
C TYR A 216 10.93 19.74 2.46
N SER A 217 9.79 20.37 2.14
CA SER A 217 8.87 20.92 3.16
C SER A 217 8.30 19.81 4.04
N VAL A 218 8.43 20.00 5.35
CA VAL A 218 7.87 19.10 6.38
C VAL A 218 6.34 19.09 6.32
N GLU A 219 5.73 20.24 6.03
CA GLU A 219 4.29 20.39 5.89
C GLU A 219 3.76 19.63 4.66
N LEU A 220 4.47 19.73 3.52
CA LEU A 220 4.13 18.99 2.31
C LEU A 220 4.27 17.48 2.53
N GLU A 221 5.37 17.04 3.17
CA GLU A 221 5.56 15.63 3.54
C GLU A 221 4.38 15.12 4.38
N PHE A 222 4.00 15.86 5.42
CA PHE A 222 2.90 15.50 6.30
C PHE A 222 1.57 15.40 5.54
N ILE A 223 1.26 16.38 4.69
CA ILE A 223 0.04 16.38 3.87
C ILE A 223 0.01 15.14 2.97
N LEU A 224 1.08 14.87 2.21
CA LEU A 224 1.12 13.75 1.27
C LEU A 224 0.97 12.40 1.98
N LEU A 225 1.63 12.22 3.13
CA LEU A 225 1.49 11.00 3.94
C LEU A 225 0.06 10.81 4.47
N CYS A 226 -0.68 11.89 4.73
CA CYS A 226 -2.04 11.82 5.24
C CYS A 226 -3.12 11.61 4.16
N ILE A 227 -2.85 11.93 2.89
CA ILE A 227 -3.85 11.86 1.80
C ILE A 227 -4.56 10.49 1.74
N PRO A 228 -3.87 9.34 1.68
CA PRO A 228 -4.54 8.04 1.64
C PRO A 228 -5.43 7.76 2.85
N THR A 229 -4.98 8.17 4.03
CA THR A 229 -5.70 8.02 5.30
C THR A 229 -6.99 8.84 5.30
N PHE A 230 -6.93 10.11 4.87
CA PHE A 230 -8.12 10.96 4.75
C PHE A 230 -9.12 10.43 3.73
N ILE A 231 -8.64 9.87 2.61
CA ILE A 231 -9.50 9.20 1.63
C ILE A 231 -10.28 8.06 2.30
N ARG A 232 -9.60 7.18 3.07
CA ARG A 232 -10.28 6.08 3.78
C ARG A 232 -11.24 6.58 4.85
N MET A 233 -10.87 7.60 5.62
CA MET A 233 -11.77 8.22 6.60
C MET A 233 -13.05 8.73 5.93
N LYS A 234 -12.94 9.48 4.83
CA LYS A 234 -14.10 9.97 4.08
C LYS A 234 -15.01 8.84 3.60
N GLN A 235 -14.41 7.76 3.09
CA GLN A 235 -15.14 6.59 2.62
C GLN A 235 -15.89 5.89 3.77
N CYS A 236 -15.20 5.57 4.87
CA CYS A 236 -15.81 4.93 6.05
C CYS A 236 -16.96 5.78 6.63
N TYR A 237 -16.80 7.10 6.67
CA TYR A 237 -17.87 8.00 7.10
C TYR A 237 -19.07 7.96 6.14
N SER A 238 -18.83 7.98 4.84
CA SER A 238 -19.90 7.86 3.83
C SER A 238 -20.64 6.53 3.94
N GLU A 239 -19.95 5.41 4.16
CA GLU A 239 -20.57 4.11 4.38
C GLU A 239 -21.43 4.10 5.64
N TYR A 240 -20.91 4.65 6.75
CA TYR A 240 -21.66 4.76 8.00
C TYR A 240 -22.93 5.59 7.81
N ARG A 241 -22.84 6.72 7.12
CA ARG A 241 -23.99 7.58 6.80
C ARG A 241 -25.06 6.86 5.97
N SER A 242 -24.64 5.97 5.07
CA SER A 242 -25.56 5.24 4.18
C SER A 242 -26.16 3.99 4.82
N THR A 243 -25.44 3.31 5.71
CA THR A 243 -25.82 1.98 6.24
C THR A 243 -26.19 1.98 7.71
N ALA A 244 -25.84 3.04 8.45
CA ALA A 244 -25.88 3.12 9.92
C ALA A 244 -25.12 1.98 10.65
N ASN A 245 -24.31 1.19 9.95
CA ASN A 245 -23.56 0.09 10.56
C ASN A 245 -22.32 0.62 11.30
N ARG A 246 -22.30 0.43 12.63
CA ARG A 246 -21.22 0.88 13.53
C ARG A 246 -19.84 0.34 13.17
N GLN A 247 -19.75 -0.78 12.45
CA GLN A 247 -18.48 -1.28 11.92
C GLN A 247 -17.76 -0.24 11.05
N HIS A 248 -18.49 0.54 10.24
CA HIS A 248 -17.87 1.60 9.44
C HIS A 248 -17.34 2.75 10.29
N LEU A 249 -17.99 3.05 11.43
CA LEU A 249 -17.50 4.04 12.39
C LEU A 249 -16.22 3.56 13.08
N PHE A 250 -16.15 2.29 13.49
CA PHE A 250 -14.91 1.72 14.04
C PHE A 250 -13.79 1.72 12.99
N ASN A 251 -14.10 1.44 11.73
CA ASN A 251 -13.13 1.55 10.65
C ASN A 251 -12.66 3.00 10.44
N PHE A 252 -13.56 3.98 10.56
CA PHE A 252 -13.19 5.41 10.54
C PHE A 252 -12.23 5.77 11.68
N ILE A 253 -12.49 5.28 12.89
CA ILE A 253 -11.61 5.46 14.06
C ILE A 253 -10.25 4.82 13.78
N LYS A 254 -10.22 3.65 13.13
CA LYS A 254 -8.97 2.95 12.78
C LYS A 254 -8.04 3.84 11.98
N TYR A 255 -8.51 4.39 10.87
CA TYR A 255 -7.69 5.29 10.05
C TYR A 255 -7.40 6.62 10.77
N SER A 256 -8.31 7.10 11.62
CA SER A 256 -8.04 8.30 12.44
C SER A 256 -6.83 8.11 13.37
N THR A 257 -6.62 6.90 13.93
CA THR A 257 -5.46 6.63 14.80
C THR A 257 -4.11 6.77 14.08
N THR A 258 -4.08 6.63 12.74
CA THR A 258 -2.87 6.81 11.93
C THR A 258 -2.40 8.27 11.89
N LEU A 259 -3.30 9.24 12.06
CA LEU A 259 -2.95 10.66 12.04
C LEU A 259 -2.06 11.08 13.22
N GLY A 260 -2.24 10.45 14.39
CA GLY A 260 -1.48 10.74 15.60
C GLY A 260 0.04 10.64 15.43
N PRO A 261 0.60 9.45 15.09
CA PRO A 261 2.04 9.32 14.89
C PRO A 261 2.57 10.15 13.72
N LEU A 262 1.78 10.38 12.66
CA LEU A 262 2.17 11.27 11.55
C LEU A 262 2.31 12.72 12.02
N PHE A 263 1.35 13.20 12.79
CA PHE A 263 1.35 14.57 13.31
C PHE A 263 2.52 14.80 14.27
N VAL A 264 2.73 13.89 15.23
CA VAL A 264 3.87 14.00 16.16
C VAL A 264 5.21 13.94 15.42
N ASN A 265 5.34 13.09 14.40
CA ASN A 265 6.54 13.04 13.56
C ASN A 265 6.78 14.35 12.81
N SER A 266 5.72 14.98 12.28
CA SER A 266 5.80 16.30 11.65
C SER A 266 6.25 17.38 12.63
N LEU A 267 5.75 17.36 13.87
CA LEU A 267 6.18 18.30 14.91
C LEU A 267 7.66 18.11 15.27
N ILE A 268 8.11 16.87 15.43
CA ILE A 268 9.51 16.54 15.71
C ILE A 268 10.40 17.10 14.59
N LYS A 269 10.07 16.82 13.32
CA LYS A 269 10.82 17.32 12.15
C LYS A 269 10.85 18.85 12.08
N SER A 270 9.70 19.50 12.24
CA SER A 270 9.60 20.96 12.23
C SER A 270 10.46 21.61 13.32
N ILE A 271 10.50 21.01 14.51
CA ILE A 271 11.31 21.48 15.63
C ILE A 271 12.81 21.33 15.35
N ILE A 272 13.24 20.21 14.76
CA ILE A 272 14.65 19.91 14.45
C ILE A 272 15.17 20.80 13.31
N THR A 273 14.36 21.03 12.28
CA THR A 273 14.74 21.83 11.10
C THR A 273 14.61 23.34 11.32
N SER A 274 14.15 23.79 12.49
CA SER A 274 14.02 25.23 12.80
C SER A 274 15.40 25.91 12.88
N PRO A 275 15.63 27.03 12.16
CA PRO A 275 16.90 27.74 12.18
C PRO A 275 17.19 28.37 13.57
N GLY A 276 18.46 28.36 13.98
CA GLY A 276 18.93 29.08 15.17
C GLY A 276 18.66 28.39 16.52
N LYS A 277 18.27 27.11 16.54
CA LYS A 277 18.13 26.34 17.79
C LYS A 277 19.42 25.64 18.16
N ASP A 278 19.80 25.73 19.43
CA ASP A 278 20.83 24.87 20.00
C ASP A 278 20.23 23.49 20.30
N LEU A 279 20.67 22.49 19.54
CA LEU A 279 20.20 21.11 19.70
C LEU A 279 20.63 20.48 21.04
N ASN A 280 21.59 21.11 21.74
CA ASN A 280 22.11 20.64 23.02
C ASN A 280 21.43 21.31 24.23
N GLU A 281 20.47 22.21 24.01
CA GLU A 281 19.74 22.84 25.10
C GLU A 281 18.92 21.78 25.88
N PRO A 282 19.05 21.67 27.21
CA PRO A 282 18.33 20.66 28.00
C PRO A 282 16.81 20.70 27.82
N ALA A 283 16.21 21.90 27.78
CA ALA A 283 14.78 22.07 27.57
C ALA A 283 14.32 21.59 26.18
N PHE A 284 15.17 21.73 25.16
CA PHE A 284 14.90 21.24 23.82
C PHE A 284 14.93 19.70 23.77
N LEU A 285 15.94 19.08 24.40
CA LEU A 285 16.09 17.63 24.49
C LEU A 285 14.91 16.99 25.25
N ASP A 286 14.50 17.58 26.38
CA ASP A 286 13.33 17.12 27.15
C ASP A 286 12.04 17.17 26.32
N LYS A 287 11.86 18.24 25.54
CA LYS A 287 10.71 18.38 24.63
C LYS A 287 10.72 17.32 23.54
N LEU A 288 11.86 17.06 22.89
CA LEU A 288 11.99 16.00 21.89
C LEU A 288 11.74 14.62 22.48
N GLN A 289 12.27 14.34 23.67
CA GLN A 289 12.04 13.07 24.36
C GLN A 289 10.56 12.87 24.68
N SER A 290 9.88 13.93 25.12
CA SER A 290 8.43 13.92 25.37
C SER A 290 7.63 13.61 24.10
N LEU A 291 7.95 14.28 22.98
CA LEU A 291 7.31 14.02 21.69
C LEU A 291 7.58 12.59 21.20
N ASN A 292 8.80 12.07 21.37
CA ASN A 292 9.13 10.69 21.04
C ASN A 292 8.29 9.69 21.87
N ARG A 293 8.10 9.92 23.17
CA ARG A 293 7.21 9.09 24.00
C ARG A 293 5.77 9.07 23.46
N TRP A 294 5.23 10.23 23.09
CA TRP A 294 3.92 10.33 22.45
C TRP A 294 3.86 9.62 21.11
N TRP A 295 4.92 9.75 20.30
CA TRP A 295 5.01 9.05 19.03
C TRP A 295 4.95 7.53 19.21
N TYR A 296 5.71 6.97 20.17
CA TYR A 296 5.68 5.54 20.47
C TYR A 296 4.30 5.08 20.97
N LEU A 297 3.67 5.83 21.87
CA LEU A 297 2.34 5.50 22.37
C LEU A 297 1.30 5.48 21.25
N LEU A 298 1.28 6.52 20.41
CA LEU A 298 0.32 6.62 19.31
C LEU A 298 0.59 5.58 18.21
N SER A 299 1.86 5.30 17.91
CA SER A 299 2.26 4.20 17.02
C SER A 299 1.82 2.84 17.55
N PHE A 300 1.93 2.61 18.87
CA PHE A 300 1.45 1.39 19.52
C PHE A 300 -0.07 1.23 19.43
N VAL A 301 -0.83 2.28 19.75
CA VAL A 301 -2.29 2.28 19.62
C VAL A 301 -2.72 2.00 18.18
N ASN A 302 -2.15 2.72 17.21
CA ASN A 302 -2.47 2.54 15.79
C ASN A 302 -2.13 1.12 15.28
N SER A 303 -0.94 0.61 15.62
CA SER A 303 -0.48 -0.71 15.17
C SER A 303 -1.30 -1.83 15.77
N THR A 304 -1.60 -1.75 17.07
CA THR A 304 -2.41 -2.76 17.79
C THR A 304 -3.83 -2.79 17.26
N TYR A 305 -4.47 -1.61 17.13
CA TYR A 305 -5.84 -1.54 16.65
C TYR A 305 -5.97 -2.04 15.21
N SER A 306 -5.03 -1.65 14.35
CA SER A 306 -5.02 -2.12 12.95
C SER A 306 -4.69 -3.61 12.82
N PHE A 307 -3.83 -4.17 13.68
CA PHE A 307 -3.54 -5.61 13.68
C PHE A 307 -4.77 -6.44 14.09
N ILE A 308 -5.45 -6.04 15.17
CA ILE A 308 -6.70 -6.68 15.61
C ILE A 308 -7.75 -6.59 14.49
N TRP A 309 -7.85 -5.44 13.84
CA TRP A 309 -8.77 -5.22 12.72
C TRP A 309 -8.50 -6.18 11.56
N ASP A 310 -7.25 -6.30 11.13
CA ASP A 310 -6.88 -7.21 10.04
C ASP A 310 -7.27 -8.66 10.36
N VAL A 311 -6.85 -9.16 11.52
CA VAL A 311 -7.08 -10.56 11.92
C VAL A 311 -8.56 -10.87 12.11
N LYS A 312 -9.29 -10.03 12.83
CA LYS A 312 -10.69 -10.30 13.21
C LYS A 312 -11.69 -9.82 12.17
N MET A 313 -11.57 -8.56 11.73
CA MET A 313 -12.60 -7.90 10.92
C MET A 313 -12.41 -8.15 9.43
N ASP A 314 -11.18 -8.06 8.93
CA ASP A 314 -10.92 -8.20 7.50
C ASP A 314 -10.78 -9.66 7.09
N TRP A 315 -10.08 -10.46 7.89
CA TRP A 315 -9.84 -11.89 7.64
C TRP A 315 -10.87 -12.83 8.28
N GLY A 316 -11.74 -12.33 9.17
CA GLY A 316 -12.78 -13.15 9.80
C GLY A 316 -12.23 -14.31 10.65
N LEU A 317 -11.01 -14.17 11.18
CA LEU A 317 -10.41 -15.19 12.07
C LEU A 317 -10.91 -15.02 13.50
N LYS A 318 -10.76 -16.09 14.28
CA LYS A 318 -11.37 -16.22 15.61
C LYS A 318 -10.44 -15.93 16.79
N MET A 319 -9.17 -15.61 16.50
CA MET A 319 -8.11 -15.35 17.48
C MET A 319 -8.49 -14.29 18.53
N PHE A 320 -9.27 -13.27 18.15
CA PHE A 320 -9.63 -12.16 19.04
C PHE A 320 -11.09 -12.17 19.49
N ASP A 321 -11.82 -13.27 19.31
CA ASP A 321 -13.27 -13.35 19.64
C ASP A 321 -13.54 -12.98 21.11
N PHE A 322 -12.61 -13.33 22.00
CA PHE A 322 -12.67 -13.02 23.43
C PHE A 322 -12.72 -11.50 23.75
N LEU A 323 -12.25 -10.63 22.85
CA LEU A 323 -12.33 -9.18 23.03
C LEU A 323 -13.70 -8.61 22.65
N PHE A 324 -14.51 -9.36 21.90
CA PHE A 324 -15.77 -8.89 21.32
C PHE A 324 -16.99 -9.66 21.86
N GLU A 325 -16.80 -10.88 22.36
CA GLU A 325 -17.85 -11.73 22.91
C GLU A 325 -17.84 -11.69 24.45
N SER A 326 -18.91 -11.16 25.04
CA SER A 326 -19.02 -10.98 26.50
C SER A 326 -19.55 -12.23 27.24
N LYS A 327 -19.89 -13.32 26.52
CA LYS A 327 -20.63 -14.47 27.08
C LYS A 327 -20.20 -15.81 26.46
N THR A 328 -19.06 -16.33 26.85
CA THR A 328 -18.72 -17.74 26.56
C THR A 328 -18.13 -18.38 27.82
N TYR A 329 -18.96 -19.11 28.56
CA TYR A 329 -18.60 -19.84 29.79
C TYR A 329 -17.56 -20.96 29.54
N TYR A 330 -17.28 -21.28 28.27
CA TYR A 330 -16.25 -22.20 27.84
C TYR A 330 -15.32 -21.51 26.85
N PHE A 331 -14.11 -21.18 27.30
CA PHE A 331 -13.07 -20.63 26.44
C PHE A 331 -12.54 -21.73 25.51
N LYS A 332 -13.15 -21.87 24.33
CA LYS A 332 -12.60 -22.71 23.26
C LYS A 332 -11.63 -21.85 22.44
N MET A 333 -10.33 -22.09 22.57
CA MET A 333 -9.31 -21.43 21.72
C MET A 333 -9.47 -21.92 20.27
N VAL A 334 -10.33 -21.24 19.51
CA VAL A 334 -10.41 -21.42 18.06
C VAL A 334 -9.72 -20.22 17.43
N LEU A 335 -8.57 -20.44 16.78
CA LEU A 335 -7.78 -19.37 16.18
C LEU A 335 -8.23 -19.05 14.76
N LEU A 336 -8.50 -20.10 13.98
CA LEU A 336 -8.88 -20.01 12.58
C LEU A 336 -10.37 -20.31 12.40
N ARG A 337 -10.96 -19.80 11.32
CA ARG A 337 -12.33 -20.14 10.92
C ARG A 337 -12.40 -21.54 10.29
N PRO A 338 -13.57 -22.20 10.26
CA PRO A 338 -13.68 -23.58 9.78
C PRO A 338 -13.40 -23.77 8.28
N LYS A 339 -13.76 -22.78 7.45
CA LYS A 339 -13.55 -22.81 6.00
C LYS A 339 -12.35 -21.94 5.61
N LEU A 340 -11.33 -22.58 5.07
CA LEU A 340 -10.06 -21.99 4.65
C LEU A 340 -9.76 -22.43 3.22
N ALA A 341 -9.44 -21.50 2.32
CA ALA A 341 -8.97 -21.85 0.99
C ALA A 341 -7.50 -22.28 1.01
N PHE A 342 -6.71 -21.85 1.99
CA PHE A 342 -5.30 -22.19 2.12
C PHE A 342 -5.03 -23.13 3.29
N GLU A 343 -3.83 -23.70 3.32
CA GLU A 343 -3.37 -24.48 4.48
C GLU A 343 -3.24 -23.58 5.72
N PRO A 344 -3.59 -24.07 6.93
CA PRO A 344 -3.51 -23.31 8.18
C PRO A 344 -2.17 -22.58 8.40
N VAL A 345 -1.05 -23.22 8.01
CA VAL A 345 0.30 -22.65 8.12
C VAL A 345 0.44 -21.31 7.41
N VAL A 346 -0.25 -21.14 6.27
CA VAL A 346 -0.23 -19.88 5.51
C VAL A 346 -0.85 -18.75 6.32
N TYR A 347 -1.96 -19.00 7.01
CA TYR A 347 -2.61 -17.98 7.84
C TYR A 347 -1.72 -17.57 9.00
N PHE A 348 -1.12 -18.53 9.71
CA PHE A 348 -0.21 -18.22 10.82
C PHE A 348 1.03 -17.45 10.34
N ALA A 349 1.59 -17.82 9.18
CA ALA A 349 2.70 -17.08 8.58
C ALA A 349 2.32 -15.64 8.21
N VAL A 350 1.14 -15.43 7.61
CA VAL A 350 0.65 -14.08 7.27
C VAL A 350 0.33 -13.26 8.51
N ILE A 351 -0.29 -13.84 9.54
CA ILE A 351 -0.54 -13.16 10.82
C ILE A 351 0.77 -12.71 11.46
N LEU A 352 1.77 -13.62 11.51
CA LEU A 352 3.08 -13.31 12.09
C LEU A 352 3.80 -12.23 11.29
N PHE A 353 3.79 -12.34 9.96
CA PHE A 353 4.41 -11.34 9.08
C PHE A 353 3.75 -9.97 9.21
N ASP A 354 2.42 -9.92 9.24
CA ASP A 354 1.66 -8.70 9.45
C ASP A 354 1.98 -8.05 10.80
N PHE A 355 2.04 -8.86 11.88
CA PHE A 355 2.46 -8.39 13.19
C PHE A 355 3.88 -7.78 13.16
N ILE A 356 4.87 -8.50 12.62
CA ILE A 356 6.27 -8.03 12.58
C ILE A 356 6.38 -6.71 11.82
N VAL A 357 5.79 -6.60 10.63
CA VAL A 357 5.90 -5.39 9.81
C VAL A 357 5.12 -4.22 10.45
N ARG A 358 3.97 -4.46 11.07
CA ARG A 358 3.21 -3.41 11.77
C ARG A 358 3.97 -2.81 12.95
N PHE A 359 4.71 -3.65 13.67
CA PHE A 359 5.51 -3.23 14.83
C PHE A 359 6.98 -2.97 14.50
N VAL A 360 7.35 -2.91 13.22
CA VAL A 360 8.74 -2.65 12.78
C VAL A 360 9.28 -1.33 13.32
N TRP A 361 8.40 -0.37 13.61
CA TRP A 361 8.77 0.91 14.21
C TRP A 361 9.41 0.79 15.60
N ILE A 362 9.20 -0.31 16.33
CA ILE A 362 9.86 -0.57 17.63
C ILE A 362 11.38 -0.51 17.47
N LEU A 363 11.89 -0.89 16.30
CA LEU A 363 13.32 -0.83 16.00
C LEU A 363 13.89 0.60 16.14
N LYS A 364 13.09 1.65 15.95
CA LYS A 364 13.54 3.05 16.15
C LYS A 364 14.02 3.34 17.59
N VAL A 365 13.55 2.58 18.58
CA VAL A 365 13.99 2.72 19.98
C VAL A 365 15.49 2.45 20.13
N PHE A 366 16.04 1.53 19.34
CA PHE A 366 17.45 1.16 19.41
C PHE A 366 18.39 2.19 18.76
N ILE A 367 17.87 3.17 18.03
CA ILE A 367 18.64 4.30 17.49
C ILE A 367 18.83 5.37 18.58
N VAL A 368 17.75 5.69 19.30
CA VAL A 368 17.73 6.81 20.25
C VAL A 368 18.53 6.54 21.52
N LYS A 369 18.64 5.28 21.95
CA LYS A 369 19.27 4.92 23.24
C LYS A 369 20.79 5.07 23.30
N GLU A 370 21.49 5.23 22.18
CA GLU A 370 22.96 5.27 22.16
C GLU A 370 23.55 6.69 22.30
N GLY A 371 22.74 7.74 22.11
CA GLY A 371 23.20 9.11 22.37
C GLY A 371 23.52 9.41 23.84
N GLN A 372 23.21 8.47 24.76
CA GLN A 372 23.24 8.70 26.20
C GLN A 372 24.04 7.65 26.99
N ASP A 373 24.30 6.46 26.44
CA ASP A 373 25.06 5.39 27.12
C ASP A 373 25.98 4.63 26.13
N GLN A 374 27.20 4.29 26.58
CA GLN A 374 28.23 3.50 25.88
C GLN A 374 27.78 2.04 25.64
N VAL A 375 26.69 1.83 24.90
CA VAL A 375 26.13 0.50 24.65
C VAL A 375 26.82 -0.14 23.44
N LYS A 376 27.36 -1.34 23.68
CA LYS A 376 27.99 -2.24 22.71
C LYS A 376 27.11 -2.42 21.45
N TRP A 377 27.70 -2.23 20.26
CA TRP A 377 27.08 -2.50 18.95
C TRP A 377 26.34 -3.84 18.95
N THR A 378 25.02 -3.78 19.11
CA THR A 378 24.15 -4.96 19.05
C THR A 378 23.62 -5.07 17.63
N THR A 379 23.40 -6.29 17.14
CA THR A 379 22.83 -6.56 15.80
C THR A 379 21.54 -5.76 15.54
N LEU A 380 20.74 -5.56 16.60
CA LEU A 380 19.52 -4.73 16.56
C LEU A 380 19.80 -3.25 16.27
N HIS A 381 20.84 -2.65 16.84
CA HIS A 381 21.20 -1.26 16.55
C HIS A 381 21.60 -1.10 15.08
N MET A 382 22.47 -1.98 14.56
CA MET A 382 22.88 -1.95 13.16
C MET A 382 21.68 -2.08 12.22
N LEU A 383 20.77 -3.02 12.50
CA LEU A 383 19.54 -3.18 11.72
C LEU A 383 18.64 -1.94 11.80
N SER A 384 18.47 -1.37 12.99
CA SER A 384 17.66 -0.17 13.18
C SER A 384 18.22 1.03 12.44
N THR A 385 19.52 1.29 12.58
CA THR A 385 20.22 2.38 11.88
C THR A 385 20.19 2.16 10.37
N PHE A 386 20.34 0.94 9.89
CA PHE A 386 20.14 0.60 8.47
C PHE A 386 18.73 0.97 7.98
N LEU A 387 17.68 0.58 8.70
CA LEU A 387 16.29 0.75 8.26
C LEU A 387 15.74 2.18 8.42
N PHE A 388 16.17 2.93 9.45
CA PHE A 388 15.58 4.23 9.79
C PHE A 388 16.60 5.34 10.05
N GLY A 389 17.90 5.04 10.14
CA GLY A 389 18.94 6.00 10.51
C GLY A 389 19.39 6.91 9.37
N TYR A 390 19.14 6.51 8.12
CA TYR A 390 19.52 7.26 6.93
C TYR A 390 18.34 7.98 6.28
N ASP A 391 18.65 8.89 5.35
CA ASP A 391 17.68 9.71 4.64
C ASP A 391 16.73 8.90 3.73
N ALA A 392 15.79 9.61 3.10
CA ALA A 392 14.83 9.02 2.18
C ALA A 392 15.49 8.35 0.95
N PHE A 393 16.77 8.61 0.67
CA PHE A 393 17.51 8.03 -0.46
C PHE A 393 18.19 6.71 -0.13
N SER A 394 18.15 6.31 1.15
CA SER A 394 18.76 5.07 1.62
C SER A 394 18.06 3.79 1.16
N PHE A 395 18.84 2.71 1.06
CA PHE A 395 18.31 1.38 0.75
C PHE A 395 17.36 0.87 1.86
N GLY A 396 17.69 1.12 3.13
CA GLY A 396 16.85 0.69 4.25
C GLY A 396 15.45 1.32 4.24
N TYR A 397 15.32 2.59 3.85
CA TYR A 397 14.02 3.23 3.65
C TYR A 397 13.20 2.48 2.58
N THR A 398 13.83 2.16 1.45
CA THR A 398 13.22 1.39 0.35
C THR A 398 12.76 0.00 0.80
N VAL A 399 13.53 -0.67 1.68
CA VAL A 399 13.14 -1.96 2.27
C VAL A 399 11.86 -1.83 3.09
N ILE A 400 11.70 -0.77 3.88
CA ILE A 400 10.47 -0.54 4.65
C ILE A 400 9.26 -0.33 3.73
N GLU A 401 9.41 0.39 2.63
CA GLU A 401 8.34 0.57 1.64
C GLU A 401 7.96 -0.75 0.98
N PHE A 402 8.96 -1.52 0.56
CA PHE A 402 8.76 -2.86 0.00
C PHE A 402 8.02 -3.78 0.98
N LEU A 403 8.44 -3.83 2.25
CA LEU A 403 7.81 -4.66 3.27
C LEU A 403 6.35 -4.27 3.52
N GLU A 404 6.03 -2.98 3.52
CA GLU A 404 4.65 -2.51 3.69
C GLU A 404 3.76 -2.88 2.49
N ILE A 405 4.28 -2.79 1.26
CA ILE A 405 3.58 -3.25 0.04
C ILE A 405 3.39 -4.77 0.06
N LEU A 406 4.42 -5.53 0.45
CA LEU A 406 4.37 -6.98 0.56
C LEU A 406 3.37 -7.43 1.63
N ARG A 407 3.35 -6.76 2.79
CA ARG A 407 2.38 -6.99 3.87
C ARG A 407 0.94 -6.81 3.38
N ARG A 408 0.67 -5.73 2.64
CA ARG A 408 -0.65 -5.48 2.05
C ARG A 408 -1.05 -6.51 1.01
N TRP A 409 -0.12 -6.96 0.18
CA TRP A 409 -0.37 -8.04 -0.77
C TRP A 409 -0.74 -9.36 -0.06
N ALA A 410 -0.05 -9.71 1.03
CA ALA A 410 -0.41 -10.85 1.87
C ALA A 410 -1.81 -10.69 2.51
N TRP A 411 -2.13 -9.48 2.98
CA TRP A 411 -3.47 -9.15 3.46
C TRP A 411 -4.55 -9.38 2.39
N CYS A 412 -4.31 -9.01 1.12
CA CYS A 412 -5.26 -9.20 0.03
C CYS A 412 -5.59 -10.69 -0.22
N PHE A 413 -4.62 -11.60 -0.09
CA PHE A 413 -4.86 -13.03 -0.21
C PHE A 413 -5.87 -13.54 0.82
N ILE A 414 -5.59 -13.28 2.09
CA ILE A 414 -6.45 -13.73 3.19
C ILE A 414 -7.80 -13.01 3.15
N LYS A 415 -7.82 -11.75 2.71
CA LYS A 415 -9.07 -11.01 2.53
C LYS A 415 -9.98 -11.65 1.48
N LEU A 416 -9.45 -11.97 0.30
CA LEU A 416 -10.22 -12.59 -0.78
C LEU A 416 -10.73 -13.98 -0.39
N ASP A 417 -9.93 -14.74 0.34
CA ASP A 417 -10.34 -16.05 0.85
C ASP A 417 -11.38 -15.92 1.98
N SER A 418 -11.32 -14.89 2.83
CA SER A 418 -12.40 -14.58 3.78
C SER A 418 -13.71 -14.23 3.06
N ASP A 419 -13.64 -13.44 2.00
CA ASP A 419 -14.82 -13.06 1.20
C ASP A 419 -15.40 -14.29 0.48
N TRP A 420 -14.54 -15.19 -0.04
CA TRP A 420 -14.96 -16.47 -0.60
C TRP A 420 -15.67 -17.35 0.43
N ALA A 421 -15.11 -17.51 1.63
CA ALA A 421 -15.72 -18.31 2.68
C ALA A 421 -17.10 -17.75 3.10
N THR A 422 -17.26 -16.42 3.07
CA THR A 422 -18.53 -15.74 3.35
C THR A 422 -19.56 -15.99 2.26
N LEU A 423 -19.15 -15.89 0.97
CA LEU A 423 -20.02 -16.19 -0.16
C LEU A 423 -20.51 -17.64 -0.13
N GLU A 424 -19.63 -18.61 0.14
CA GLU A 424 -20.04 -20.01 0.20
C GLU A 424 -21.08 -20.27 1.30
N GLN A 425 -20.90 -19.67 2.48
CA GLN A 425 -21.85 -19.79 3.59
C GLN A 425 -23.22 -19.23 3.21
N ALA A 426 -23.26 -18.08 2.54
CA ALA A 426 -24.51 -17.49 2.07
C ALA A 426 -25.25 -18.43 1.10
N THR A 427 -24.56 -18.97 0.08
CA THR A 427 -25.15 -19.95 -0.84
C THR A 427 -25.63 -21.23 -0.14
N GLY A 428 -24.89 -21.71 0.86
CA GLY A 428 -25.31 -22.88 1.64
C GLY A 428 -26.63 -22.66 2.38
N ASN A 429 -26.75 -21.51 3.04
CA ASN A 429 -27.96 -21.13 3.76
C ASN A 429 -29.16 -20.95 2.83
N ASP A 430 -28.96 -20.36 1.65
CA ASP A 430 -30.04 -20.18 0.66
C ASP A 430 -30.58 -21.53 0.18
N ILE A 431 -29.70 -22.52 -0.05
CA ILE A 431 -30.10 -23.88 -0.45
C ILE A 431 -30.88 -24.56 0.68
N GLU A 432 -30.44 -24.44 1.93
CA GLU A 432 -31.16 -24.99 3.09
C GLU A 432 -32.56 -24.36 3.23
N LEU A 433 -32.68 -23.04 3.11
CA LEU A 433 -33.97 -22.35 3.15
C LEU A 433 -34.91 -22.79 2.01
N VAL A 434 -34.40 -22.96 0.79
CA VAL A 434 -35.18 -23.47 -0.35
C VAL A 434 -35.62 -24.92 -0.14
N ASN A 435 -34.79 -25.76 0.48
CA ASN A 435 -35.16 -27.14 0.77
C ASN A 435 -36.21 -27.23 1.88
N THR A 436 -36.11 -26.40 2.92
CA THR A 436 -37.12 -26.36 4.00
C THR A 436 -38.48 -25.83 3.52
N SER A 437 -38.52 -24.86 2.60
CA SER A 437 -39.78 -24.35 2.04
C SER A 437 -40.46 -25.29 1.03
N LYS A 438 -39.75 -26.30 0.52
CA LYS A 438 -40.33 -27.37 -0.32
C LYS A 438 -40.86 -28.56 0.48
N LEU A 439 -40.54 -28.63 1.77
CA LEU A 439 -40.91 -29.72 2.68
C LEU A 439 -42.07 -29.36 3.63
N GLY A 440 -42.49 -28.09 3.68
CA GLY A 440 -43.69 -27.62 4.36
C GLY A 440 -44.75 -27.19 3.36
#